data_AF-A0A517YP27-F1
#
_entry.id   AF-A0A517YP27-F1
#
_cell.length_a   1.000
_cell.length_b   1.000
_cell.length_c   1.000
_cell.angle_alpha   90.00
_cell.angle_beta   90.00
_cell.angle_gamma   90.00
#
_symmetry.space_group_name_H-M   'P 1'
#
loop_
_entity.id
_entity.type
_entity.pdbx_description
1 polymer ?
#
loop_
_entity_poly.entity_id
_entity_poly.type
_entity_poly.pdbx_seq_one_letter_code
_entity_poly.pdbx_strand_id
1 'polypeptide(L)'
;MSRLSPQVVGLSSSPFNDARLRRLANWIRQRSSSSPPILKDEFIMYVQFKVFRSDWHSWEVLFQQAADFLTEIGPERTISVSHSQEGSVGVVSAWYWTDQPPSKPAA
;
A
#
# COMPACT_ATOMS: atom_id res chain seq x y z
N MET A 1 44.63 -51.88 49.62
CA MET A 1 44.43 -51.78 48.15
C MET A 1 43.20 -50.92 47.90
N SER A 2 43.45 -49.67 47.50
CA SER A 2 42.43 -48.67 47.16
C SER A 2 41.73 -49.02 45.86
N ARG A 3 40.42 -48.77 45.75
CA ARG A 3 39.72 -48.48 44.49
C ARG A 3 38.41 -47.73 44.76
N LEU A 4 38.21 -46.72 43.92
CA LEU A 4 37.39 -45.53 44.06
C LEU A 4 35.90 -45.78 43.81
N SER A 5 35.04 -45.04 44.50
CA SER A 5 33.63 -44.86 44.13
C SER A 5 33.50 -43.94 42.90
N PRO A 6 32.62 -44.23 41.93
CA PRO A 6 32.23 -43.23 40.94
C PRO A 6 31.07 -42.38 41.46
N GLN A 7 31.34 -41.09 41.64
CA GLN A 7 30.32 -40.04 41.69
C GLN A 7 29.70 -39.92 40.29
N VAL A 8 28.41 -40.24 40.15
CA VAL A 8 27.65 -39.89 38.94
C VAL A 8 27.05 -38.50 39.18
N VAL A 9 27.71 -37.50 38.64
CA VAL A 9 27.26 -36.11 38.57
C VAL A 9 26.04 -36.06 37.65
N GLY A 10 24.89 -35.69 38.22
CA GLY A 10 23.67 -35.42 37.48
C GLY A 10 23.80 -34.13 36.66
N LEU A 11 23.61 -34.23 35.35
CA LEU A 11 23.29 -33.10 34.49
C LEU A 11 22.21 -33.51 33.49
N SER A 12 20.99 -33.74 33.99
CA SER A 12 19.78 -33.62 33.16
C SER A 12 19.38 -32.16 33.15
N SER A 13 20.06 -31.36 32.33
CA SER A 13 19.58 -30.04 31.96
C SER A 13 18.75 -30.18 30.69
N SER A 14 17.50 -30.62 30.87
CA SER A 14 16.50 -30.53 29.81
C SER A 14 16.42 -29.06 29.34
N PRO A 15 16.57 -28.78 28.03
CA PRO A 15 16.56 -27.42 27.50
C PRO A 15 15.21 -26.69 27.69
N PHE A 16 14.21 -27.36 28.27
CA PHE A 16 12.86 -26.84 28.48
C PHE A 16 12.60 -26.24 29.88
N ASN A 17 13.59 -26.21 30.78
CA ASN A 17 13.45 -25.58 32.11
C ASN A 17 14.00 -24.16 32.21
N ASP A 18 14.53 -23.59 31.11
CA ASP A 18 14.96 -22.20 31.12
C ASP A 18 13.74 -21.27 31.14
N ALA A 19 13.54 -20.60 32.27
CA ALA A 19 12.50 -19.60 32.46
C ALA A 19 12.58 -18.46 31.43
N ARG A 20 13.77 -18.18 30.87
CA ARG A 20 13.96 -17.20 29.81
C ARG A 20 13.37 -17.67 28.49
N LEU A 21 13.59 -18.94 28.13
CA LEU A 21 13.01 -19.52 26.91
C LEU A 21 11.49 -19.64 27.03
N ARG A 22 10.95 -19.92 28.22
CA ARG A 22 9.51 -19.89 28.48
C ARG A 22 8.92 -18.48 28.37
N ARG A 23 9.61 -17.47 28.92
CA ARG A 23 9.22 -16.05 28.76
C ARG A 23 9.26 -15.62 27.30
N LEU A 24 10.28 -16.03 26.54
CA LEU A 24 10.40 -15.73 25.12
C LEU A 24 9.30 -16.42 24.30
N ALA A 25 9.03 -17.70 24.54
CA ALA A 25 7.96 -18.44 23.87
C ALA A 25 6.56 -17.88 24.18
N ASN A 26 6.32 -17.46 25.43
CA ASN A 26 5.08 -16.78 25.83
C ASN A 26 4.97 -15.38 25.22
N TRP A 27 6.08 -14.65 25.11
CA TRP A 27 6.12 -13.34 24.45
C TRP A 27 5.86 -13.43 22.93
N ILE A 28 6.44 -14.43 22.26
CA ILE A 28 6.17 -14.71 20.83
C ILE A 28 4.69 -15.08 20.65
N ARG A 29 4.16 -15.97 21.49
CA ARG A 29 2.75 -16.39 21.46
C ARG A 29 1.78 -15.23 21.74
N GLN A 30 2.12 -14.32 22.66
CA GLN A 30 1.33 -13.11 22.94
C GLN A 30 1.38 -12.09 21.78
N ARG A 31 2.52 -11.97 21.07
CA ARG A 31 2.60 -11.14 19.85
C ARG A 31 1.84 -11.74 18.67
N SER A 32 1.77 -13.07 18.57
CA SER A 32 1.00 -13.74 17.51
C SER A 32 -0.53 -13.69 17.74
N SER A 33 -1.00 -13.42 18.96
CA SER A 33 -2.44 -13.21 19.24
C SER A 33 -2.91 -11.77 18.98
N SER A 34 -1.98 -10.81 18.94
CA SER A 34 -2.26 -9.51 18.34
C SER A 34 -1.91 -9.63 16.86
N SER A 35 -2.87 -10.05 16.04
CA SER A 35 -2.89 -9.54 14.67
C SER A 35 -2.60 -8.03 14.79
N PRO A 36 -1.65 -7.46 14.04
CA PRO A 36 -1.56 -6.02 13.98
C PRO A 36 -2.98 -5.51 13.73
N PRO A 37 -3.45 -4.46 14.41
CA PRO A 37 -4.72 -3.87 14.00
C PRO A 37 -4.56 -3.68 12.50
N ILE A 38 -5.33 -4.44 11.71
CA ILE A 38 -5.48 -4.19 10.29
C ILE A 38 -5.81 -2.71 10.32
N LEU A 39 -4.88 -1.86 9.84
CA LEU A 39 -5.12 -0.44 9.77
C LEU A 39 -6.38 -0.36 8.93
N LYS A 40 -7.52 -0.13 9.60
CA LYS A 40 -8.84 -0.17 8.96
C LYS A 40 -8.98 0.98 7.95
N ASP A 41 -7.98 1.85 7.90
CA ASP A 41 -7.77 2.92 6.95
C ASP A 41 -6.35 2.82 6.33
N GLU A 42 -6.03 1.71 5.67
CA GLU A 42 -5.14 1.88 4.51
C GLU A 42 -5.94 2.70 3.49
N PHE A 43 -5.65 4.00 3.41
CA PHE A 43 -6.22 4.88 2.39
C PHE A 43 -5.72 4.39 1.03
N ILE A 44 -6.46 3.48 0.42
CA ILE A 44 -6.20 3.03 -0.94
C ILE A 44 -6.56 4.18 -1.86
N MET A 45 -5.54 4.75 -2.50
CA MET A 45 -5.70 5.74 -3.54
C MET A 45 -5.69 5.06 -4.90
N TYR A 46 -6.59 5.47 -5.77
CA TYR A 46 -6.72 4.98 -7.13
C TYR A 46 -6.26 6.07 -8.10
N VAL A 47 -5.55 5.65 -9.16
CA VAL A 47 -5.28 6.54 -10.30
C VAL A 47 -6.50 6.51 -11.21
N GLN A 48 -7.02 7.69 -11.55
CA GLN A 48 -8.04 7.87 -12.58
C GLN A 48 -7.60 8.93 -13.58
N PHE A 49 -8.30 8.99 -14.72
CA PHE A 49 -8.08 10.00 -15.73
C PHE A 49 -9.41 10.51 -16.31
N LYS A 50 -9.42 11.78 -16.69
CA LYS A 50 -10.52 12.42 -17.43
C LYS A 50 -10.02 12.87 -18.79
N VAL A 51 -10.81 12.59 -19.82
CA VAL A 51 -10.46 12.88 -21.23
C VAL A 51 -11.28 14.06 -21.73
N PHE A 52 -10.60 14.99 -22.39
CA PHE A 52 -11.16 16.14 -23.10
C PHE A 52 -10.81 16.00 -24.59
N ARG A 53 -11.82 15.91 -25.46
CA ARG A 53 -11.64 15.66 -26.90
C ARG A 53 -11.89 16.91 -27.73
N SER A 54 -11.08 17.09 -28.77
CA SER A 54 -11.07 18.28 -29.63
C SER A 54 -12.19 18.33 -30.66
N ASP A 55 -13.22 17.47 -30.58
CA ASP A 55 -14.21 17.26 -31.65
C ASP A 55 -14.78 18.58 -32.20
N TRP A 56 -14.82 19.65 -31.38
CA TRP A 56 -15.17 21.02 -31.77
C TRP A 56 -14.37 22.13 -31.08
N HIS A 57 -13.28 21.81 -30.37
CA HIS A 57 -12.59 22.76 -29.48
C HIS A 57 -11.12 22.94 -29.88
N SER A 58 -10.61 24.17 -29.75
CA SER A 58 -9.18 24.45 -29.91
C SER A 58 -8.37 23.84 -28.76
N TRP A 59 -7.07 23.70 -28.96
CA TRP A 59 -6.15 23.22 -27.92
C TRP A 59 -6.23 24.05 -26.65
N GLU A 60 -6.30 25.37 -26.77
CA GLU A 60 -6.42 26.29 -25.64
C GLU A 60 -7.66 25.97 -24.80
N VAL A 61 -8.80 25.69 -25.44
CA VAL A 61 -10.04 25.34 -24.73
C VAL A 61 -9.89 23.99 -24.02
N LEU A 62 -9.28 22.99 -24.66
CA LEU A 62 -9.07 21.68 -24.02
C LEU A 62 -8.15 21.75 -22.81
N PHE A 63 -7.04 22.49 -22.92
CA PHE A 63 -6.12 22.69 -21.81
C PHE A 63 -6.76 23.51 -20.69
N GLN A 64 -7.58 24.52 -21.01
CA GLN A 64 -8.32 25.26 -20.01
C GLN A 64 -9.31 24.37 -19.26
N GLN A 65 -10.10 23.54 -19.98
CA GLN A 65 -11.02 22.59 -19.36
C GLN A 65 -10.31 21.58 -18.44
N ALA A 66 -9.13 21.11 -18.85
CA ALA A 66 -8.30 20.23 -18.03
C ALA A 66 -7.76 20.95 -16.79
N ALA A 67 -7.31 22.20 -16.93
CA ALA A 67 -6.82 23.02 -15.83
C ALA A 67 -7.92 23.36 -14.82
N ASP A 68 -9.11 23.72 -15.29
CA ASP A 68 -10.28 24.02 -14.45
C ASP A 68 -10.66 22.77 -13.63
N PHE A 69 -10.73 21.61 -14.29
CA PHE A 69 -10.98 20.33 -13.62
C PHE A 69 -9.92 20.00 -12.56
N LEU A 70 -8.63 20.13 -12.87
CA LEU A 70 -7.56 19.85 -11.90
C LEU A 70 -7.52 20.87 -10.75
N THR A 71 -7.95 22.11 -11.01
CA THR A 71 -8.10 23.13 -9.97
C THR A 71 -9.19 22.75 -8.97
N GLU A 72 -10.31 22.17 -9.43
CA GLU A 72 -11.37 21.65 -8.55
C GLU A 72 -10.90 20.44 -7.73
N ILE A 73 -10.05 19.59 -8.32
CA ILE A 73 -9.51 18.39 -7.68
C ILE A 73 -8.46 18.72 -6.61
N GLY A 74 -7.69 19.79 -6.81
CA GLY A 74 -6.63 20.23 -5.90
C GLY A 74 -5.23 19.75 -6.31
N PRO A 75 -4.18 20.52 -6.02
CA PRO A 75 -2.80 20.22 -6.42
C PRO A 75 -2.26 18.92 -5.79
N GLU A 76 -2.70 18.55 -4.59
CA GLU A 76 -2.29 17.34 -3.88
C GLU A 76 -2.84 16.05 -4.50
N ARG A 77 -3.94 16.15 -5.26
CA ARG A 77 -4.55 15.04 -5.99
C ARG A 77 -4.18 15.03 -7.47
N THR A 78 -3.53 16.08 -7.97
CA THR A 78 -3.12 16.19 -9.36
C THR A 78 -1.86 15.37 -9.63
N ILE A 79 -1.87 14.56 -10.70
CA ILE A 79 -0.69 13.80 -11.13
C ILE A 79 -0.05 14.48 -12.34
N SER A 80 -0.79 14.63 -13.44
CA SER A 80 -0.27 15.19 -14.68
C SER A 80 -1.35 15.55 -15.68
N VAL A 81 -0.98 16.33 -16.69
CA VAL A 81 -1.75 16.52 -17.92
C VAL A 81 -0.91 15.98 -19.08
N SER A 82 -1.51 15.14 -19.91
CA SER A 82 -0.91 14.63 -21.14
C SER A 82 -1.79 14.96 -22.33
N HIS A 83 -1.21 15.06 -23.53
CA HIS A 83 -1.98 15.21 -24.75
C HIS A 83 -1.50 14.23 -25.83
N SER A 84 -2.40 13.91 -26.76
CA SER A 84 -2.12 13.12 -27.96
C SER A 84 -2.91 13.70 -29.13
N GLN A 85 -2.39 13.55 -30.34
CA GLN A 85 -3.02 14.05 -31.55
C GLN A 85 -2.92 13.03 -32.68
N GLU A 86 -4.05 12.80 -33.35
CA GLU A 86 -4.15 12.01 -34.58
C GLU A 86 -4.81 12.89 -35.65
N GLY A 87 -4.04 13.33 -36.64
CA GLY A 87 -4.54 14.25 -37.67
C GLY A 87 -5.00 15.59 -37.08
N SER A 88 -6.27 15.94 -37.30
CA SER A 88 -6.90 17.15 -36.73
C SER A 88 -7.61 16.91 -35.40
N VAL A 89 -7.58 15.69 -34.87
CA VAL A 89 -8.23 15.32 -33.60
C VAL A 89 -7.18 15.26 -32.49
N GLY A 90 -7.32 16.14 -31.52
CA GLY A 90 -6.54 16.21 -30.30
C GLY A 90 -7.30 15.65 -29.10
N VAL A 91 -6.55 15.07 -28.16
CA VAL A 91 -7.06 14.60 -26.87
C VAL A 91 -6.15 15.14 -25.78
N VAL A 92 -6.75 15.70 -24.73
CA VAL A 92 -6.08 16.03 -23.46
C VAL A 92 -6.59 15.08 -22.39
N SER A 93 -5.69 14.48 -21.63
CA SER A 93 -6.00 13.62 -20.49
C SER A 93 -5.43 14.23 -19.22
N ALA A 94 -6.30 14.43 -18.21
CA ALA A 94 -5.91 14.85 -16.87
C ALA A 94 -5.87 13.63 -15.94
N TRP A 95 -4.74 13.39 -15.31
CA TRP A 95 -4.48 12.25 -14.41
C TRP A 95 -4.50 12.72 -12.96
N TYR A 96 -5.19 11.98 -12.10
CA TYR A 96 -5.37 12.37 -10.70
C TYR A 96 -5.54 11.16 -9.77
N TRP A 97 -5.30 11.39 -8.48
CA TRP A 97 -5.57 10.47 -7.39
C TRP A 97 -6.99 10.64 -6.87
N THR A 98 -7.65 9.54 -6.52
CA THR A 98 -8.99 9.55 -5.91
C THR A 98 -9.14 8.40 -4.91
N ASP A 99 -10.06 8.56 -3.96
CA ASP A 99 -10.47 7.52 -3.01
C ASP A 99 -11.51 6.55 -3.61
N GLN A 100 -12.06 6.89 -4.78
CA GLN A 100 -13.05 6.06 -5.46
C GLN A 100 -12.36 4.99 -6.32
N PRO A 101 -12.74 3.71 -6.19
CA PRO A 101 -12.29 2.68 -7.11
C PRO A 101 -12.76 3.00 -8.53
N PRO A 102 -12.03 2.54 -9.57
CA PRO A 102 -12.48 2.71 -10.95
C PRO A 102 -13.86 2.08 -11.12
N SER A 103 -14.83 2.88 -11.57
CA SER A 103 -16.15 2.35 -11.93
C SER A 103 -16.00 1.37 -13.09
N LYS A 104 -16.71 0.23 -13.02
CA LYS A 104 -16.76 -0.72 -14.13
C LYS A 104 -17.17 0.03 -15.42
N PRO A 105 -16.43 -0.10 -16.54
CA PRO A 105 -16.83 0.56 -17.77
C PRO A 105 -18.22 0.07 -18.18
N ALA A 106 -19.07 1.00 -18.63
CA ALA A 106 -20.33 0.65 -19.26
C ALA A 106 -20.03 -0.29 -20.45
N ALA A 107 -20.65 -1.47 -20.44
CA ALA A 107 -20.47 -2.51 -21.45
C ALA A 107 -21.02 -2.10 -22.82
#